data_AF-L9ZME2-F1
#
_entry.id   AF-L9ZME2-F1
#
_cell.length_a   1.000
_cell.length_b   1.000
_cell.length_c   1.000
_cell.angle_alpha   90.00
_cell.angle_beta   90.00
_cell.angle_gamma   90.00
#
_symmetry.space_group_name_H-M   'P 1'
#
loop_
_entity.id
_entity.type
_entity.pdbx_description
1 polymer ?
#
loop_
_entity_poly.entity_id
_entity_poly.type
_entity_poly.pdbx_seq_one_letter_code
_entity_poly.pdbx_strand_id
1 'polypeptide(L)'
;MIFASTYKCLDLFIEWLLEINGQNPPGGRWTFEKKTDRIAALISQGPSSLPQIFATDTDALECLSNLYIELEDYRHSVIHRSDFEVVNGKLVISDEAGTSHTFLKEELFCFAGSVLVSIDAIVNGTYDYVTERQLKTLLDRLSDIHGVPEFDLTRYDSEIIKCPMEPIQVEPFEWEPPIDDISKVAPVKNRDENFWLNLKGLQNGELVTEWLIPGDAAMDYLDQGFTIPADEFDEYIV
;
A
#
# COMPACT_ATOMS: atom_id res chain seq x y z
N MET A 1 1.49 -10.40 21.03
CA MET A 1 2.09 -11.37 20.09
C MET A 1 2.20 -10.82 18.68
N ILE A 2 1.18 -10.13 18.13
CA ILE A 2 1.22 -9.56 16.76
C ILE A 2 2.48 -8.70 16.54
N PHE A 3 2.69 -7.64 17.33
CA PHE A 3 3.85 -6.75 17.21
C PHE A 3 5.20 -7.48 17.10
N ALA A 4 5.53 -8.33 18.08
CA ALA A 4 6.80 -9.03 18.13
C ALA A 4 7.00 -10.01 16.96
N SER A 5 5.95 -10.69 16.52
CA SER A 5 6.01 -11.59 15.37
C SER A 5 6.18 -10.82 14.07
N THR A 6 5.39 -9.76 13.86
CA THR A 6 5.49 -8.90 12.68
C THR A 6 6.87 -8.28 12.57
N TYR A 7 7.41 -7.72 13.67
CA TYR A 7 8.74 -7.11 13.64
C TYR A 7 9.83 -8.13 13.28
N LYS A 8 9.72 -9.40 13.72
CA LYS A 8 10.65 -10.45 13.30
C LYS A 8 10.54 -10.78 11.81
N CYS A 9 9.34 -10.77 11.25
CA CYS A 9 9.15 -10.95 9.81
C CYS A 9 9.77 -9.77 9.03
N LEU A 10 9.57 -8.54 9.52
CA LEU A 10 10.19 -7.35 8.94
C LEU A 10 11.73 -7.41 9.05
N ASP A 11 12.28 -7.84 10.18
CA ASP A 11 13.72 -8.02 10.39
C ASP A 11 14.33 -8.99 9.35
N LEU A 12 13.66 -10.11 9.09
CA LEU A 12 14.07 -11.06 8.04
C LEU A 12 13.97 -10.46 6.64
N PHE A 13 12.91 -9.69 6.36
CA PHE A 13 12.77 -8.98 5.09
C PHE A 13 13.91 -7.97 4.87
N ILE A 14 14.26 -7.19 5.89
CA ILE A 14 15.35 -6.21 5.82
C ILE A 14 16.71 -6.90 5.65
N GLU A 15 16.98 -7.98 6.38
CA GLU A 15 18.20 -8.78 6.17
C GLU A 15 18.30 -9.27 4.72
N TRP A 16 17.23 -9.89 4.20
CA TRP A 16 17.18 -10.38 2.83
C TRP A 16 17.39 -9.25 1.81
N LEU A 17 16.73 -8.10 1.97
CA LEU A 17 16.84 -6.96 1.08
C LEU A 17 18.28 -6.41 1.04
N LEU A 18 18.93 -6.33 2.21
CA LEU A 18 20.34 -5.94 2.32
C LEU A 18 21.24 -6.96 1.63
N GLU A 19 20.98 -8.27 1.80
CA GLU A 19 21.75 -9.35 1.18
C GLU A 19 21.70 -9.32 -0.34
N ILE A 20 20.50 -9.18 -0.94
CA ILE A 20 20.36 -9.12 -2.40
C ILE A 20 21.00 -7.87 -3.01
N ASN A 21 21.16 -6.81 -2.21
CA ASN A 21 21.86 -5.57 -2.59
C ASN A 21 23.35 -5.58 -2.22
N GLY A 22 23.92 -6.73 -1.86
CA GLY A 22 25.34 -6.88 -1.56
C GLY A 22 25.79 -6.17 -0.27
N GLN A 23 24.87 -5.76 0.59
CA GLN A 23 25.14 -5.03 1.84
C GLN A 23 25.51 -5.93 3.02
N ASN A 24 26.06 -7.11 2.75
CA ASN A 24 26.49 -8.07 3.77
C ASN A 24 27.50 -7.44 4.76
N PRO A 25 27.38 -7.72 6.07
CA PRO A 25 28.28 -7.17 7.07
C PRO A 25 29.66 -7.84 6.95
N PRO A 26 30.76 -7.07 7.01
CA PRO A 26 32.10 -7.63 7.11
C PRO A 26 32.19 -8.56 8.33
N GLY A 27 32.49 -9.85 8.12
CA GLY A 27 32.62 -10.84 9.18
C GLY A 27 31.31 -11.56 9.59
N GLY A 28 30.21 -11.37 8.86
CA GLY A 28 29.03 -12.24 8.92
C GLY A 28 28.15 -12.14 10.17
N ARG A 29 28.36 -11.14 11.04
CA ARG A 29 27.46 -10.86 12.18
C ARG A 29 26.64 -9.60 11.94
N TRP A 30 25.33 -9.79 11.83
CA TRP A 30 24.34 -8.73 11.86
C TRP A 30 24.15 -8.21 13.29
N THR A 31 24.16 -6.88 13.45
CA THR A 31 23.68 -6.17 14.63
C THR A 31 22.58 -5.21 14.18
N PHE A 32 21.64 -4.87 15.07
CA PHE A 32 20.53 -3.97 14.72
C PHE A 32 21.03 -2.61 14.22
N GLU A 33 21.91 -1.95 14.97
CA GLU A 33 22.60 -0.71 14.58
C GLU A 33 23.20 -0.78 13.16
N LYS A 34 23.84 -1.90 12.79
CA LYS A 34 24.39 -2.05 11.43
C LYS A 34 23.31 -2.21 10.38
N LYS A 35 22.19 -2.85 10.72
CA LYS A 35 21.06 -3.02 9.79
C LYS A 35 20.37 -1.69 9.57
N THR A 36 20.08 -0.92 10.62
CA THR A 36 19.43 0.39 10.54
C THR A 36 20.28 1.38 9.75
N ASP A 37 21.58 1.46 10.03
CA ASP A 37 22.51 2.30 9.26
C ASP A 37 22.54 1.90 7.77
N ARG A 38 22.59 0.60 7.49
CA ARG A 38 22.70 0.09 6.12
C ARG A 38 21.42 0.24 5.32
N ILE A 39 20.25 0.00 5.93
CA ILE A 39 18.99 0.17 5.22
C ILE A 39 18.76 1.65 4.94
N ALA A 40 19.00 2.55 5.89
CA ALA A 40 18.91 3.99 5.67
C ALA A 40 19.85 4.45 4.53
N ALA A 41 21.09 3.96 4.52
CA ALA A 41 22.03 4.26 3.44
C ALA A 41 21.59 3.67 2.08
N LEU A 42 21.04 2.45 2.07
CA LEU A 42 20.56 1.79 0.85
C LEU A 42 19.38 2.54 0.22
N ILE A 43 18.40 2.95 1.03
CA ILE A 43 17.25 3.74 0.57
C ILE A 43 17.73 5.07 0.01
N SER A 44 18.61 5.79 0.72
CA SER A 44 19.14 7.08 0.25
C SER A 44 19.96 6.97 -1.05
N GLN A 45 20.60 5.83 -1.32
CA GLN A 45 21.41 5.61 -2.52
C GLN A 45 20.60 5.08 -3.70
N GLY A 46 19.40 4.57 -3.46
CA GLY A 46 18.62 3.82 -4.43
C GLY A 46 19.08 2.35 -4.49
N PRO A 47 18.23 1.37 -4.09
CA PRO A 47 18.60 -0.04 -4.15
C PRO A 47 18.83 -0.50 -5.60
N SER A 48 19.93 -1.22 -5.83
CA SER A 48 20.28 -1.78 -7.14
C SER A 48 19.44 -3.00 -7.55
N SER A 49 18.90 -3.71 -6.57
CA SER A 49 18.04 -4.89 -6.73
C SER A 49 16.80 -4.66 -5.89
N LEU A 50 15.70 -4.42 -6.58
CA LEU A 50 14.44 -4.06 -5.98
C LEU A 50 13.40 -5.14 -6.29
N PRO A 51 12.63 -5.60 -5.29
CA PRO A 51 11.50 -6.46 -5.55
C PRO A 51 10.44 -5.75 -6.41
N GLN A 52 9.74 -6.50 -7.26
CA GLN A 52 8.84 -5.94 -8.27
C GLN A 52 7.71 -5.08 -7.68
N ILE A 53 7.19 -5.45 -6.49
CA ILE A 53 6.17 -4.67 -5.76
C ILE A 53 6.61 -3.24 -5.39
N PHE A 54 7.92 -2.95 -5.43
CA PHE A 54 8.46 -1.62 -5.16
C PHE A 54 9.04 -0.95 -6.42
N ALA A 55 9.03 -1.62 -7.58
CA ALA A 55 9.80 -1.20 -8.76
C ALA A 55 9.31 0.11 -9.37
N THR A 56 8.01 0.37 -9.27
CA THR A 56 7.35 1.58 -9.77
C THR A 56 7.30 2.69 -8.72
N ASP A 57 7.32 2.32 -7.44
CA ASP A 57 7.19 3.24 -6.32
C ASP A 57 8.04 2.76 -5.14
N THR A 58 9.13 3.48 -4.89
CA THR A 58 10.05 3.19 -3.79
C THR A 58 9.57 3.69 -2.44
N ASP A 59 8.55 4.55 -2.40
CA ASP A 59 8.10 5.19 -1.16
C ASP A 59 7.49 4.14 -0.21
N ALA A 60 6.80 3.13 -0.76
CA ALA A 60 6.31 2.00 0.04
C ALA A 60 7.46 1.22 0.71
N LEU A 61 8.60 1.10 0.04
CA LEU A 61 9.80 0.47 0.63
C LEU A 61 10.44 1.38 1.69
N GLU A 62 10.47 2.69 1.45
CA GLU A 62 10.92 3.67 2.44
C GLU A 62 10.06 3.59 3.71
N CYS A 63 8.72 3.54 3.58
CA CYS A 63 7.81 3.37 4.72
C CYS A 63 8.16 2.12 5.54
N LEU A 64 8.33 0.95 4.90
CA LEU A 64 8.70 -0.29 5.60
C LEU A 64 10.07 -0.21 6.28
N SER A 65 11.03 0.48 5.65
CA SER A 65 12.37 0.69 6.19
C SER A 65 12.34 1.61 7.41
N ASN A 66 11.58 2.69 7.34
CA ASN A 66 11.39 3.62 8.46
C ASN A 66 10.62 2.94 9.60
N LEU A 67 9.58 2.15 9.31
CA LEU A 67 8.91 1.31 10.34
C LEU A 67 9.91 0.39 11.05
N TYR A 68 10.85 -0.22 10.33
CA TYR A 68 11.87 -1.08 10.93
C TYR A 68 12.80 -0.30 11.89
N ILE A 69 13.24 0.90 11.48
CA ILE A 69 14.12 1.77 12.26
C ILE A 69 13.40 2.31 13.50
N GLU A 70 12.25 2.97 13.30
CA GLU A 70 11.51 3.65 14.37
C GLU A 70 10.95 2.68 15.41
N LEU A 71 10.69 1.42 15.02
CA LEU A 71 10.16 0.41 15.93
C LEU A 71 11.23 -0.40 16.69
N GLU A 72 12.53 -0.15 16.47
CA GLU A 72 13.64 -0.89 17.09
C GLU A 72 13.56 -0.88 18.63
N ASP A 73 13.45 0.31 19.22
CA ASP A 73 13.47 0.49 20.67
C ASP A 73 12.25 -0.17 21.33
N TYR A 74 11.07 -0.01 20.74
CA TYR A 74 9.85 -0.66 21.21
C TYR A 74 9.95 -2.19 21.13
N ARG A 75 10.61 -2.71 20.09
CA ARG A 75 10.91 -4.15 19.99
C ARG A 75 11.89 -4.62 21.06
N HIS A 76 12.88 -3.83 21.43
CA HIS A 76 13.76 -4.18 22.54
C HIS A 76 12.96 -4.34 23.85
N SER A 77 12.08 -3.39 24.16
CA SER A 77 11.21 -3.41 25.34
C SER A 77 10.26 -4.62 25.35
N VAL A 78 9.58 -4.91 24.23
CA VAL A 78 8.62 -6.03 24.17
C VAL A 78 9.31 -7.40 24.22
N ILE A 79 10.37 -7.61 23.43
CA ILE A 79 10.94 -8.95 23.22
C ILE A 79 11.98 -9.30 24.28
N HIS A 80 12.76 -8.33 24.77
CA HIS A 80 13.85 -8.60 25.70
C HIS A 80 13.54 -8.23 27.15
N ARG A 81 12.73 -7.19 27.37
CA ARG A 81 12.41 -6.70 28.73
C ARG A 81 11.05 -7.13 29.24
N SER A 82 10.16 -7.57 28.33
CA SER A 82 8.74 -7.78 28.63
C SER A 82 8.09 -6.52 29.25
N ASP A 83 8.57 -5.35 28.83
CA ASP A 83 8.17 -4.04 29.34
C ASP A 83 7.11 -3.45 28.41
N PHE A 84 5.87 -3.89 28.61
CA PHE A 84 4.70 -3.41 27.88
C PHE A 84 3.44 -3.65 28.71
N GLU A 85 2.42 -2.85 28.44
CA GLU A 85 1.12 -2.99 29.07
C GLU A 85 0.00 -3.07 28.02
N VAL A 86 -1.11 -3.69 28.39
CA VAL A 86 -2.33 -3.69 27.57
C VAL A 86 -3.43 -2.97 28.33
N VAL A 87 -3.77 -1.77 27.89
CA VAL A 87 -4.76 -0.90 28.54
C VAL A 87 -5.92 -0.68 27.58
N ASN A 88 -7.13 -1.07 27.99
CA ASN A 88 -8.34 -0.96 27.17
C ASN A 88 -8.21 -1.57 25.76
N GLY A 89 -7.47 -2.68 25.64
CA GLY A 89 -7.23 -3.36 24.36
C GLY A 89 -6.18 -2.69 23.45
N LYS A 90 -5.50 -1.63 23.94
CA LYS A 90 -4.38 -0.97 23.27
C LYS A 90 -3.07 -1.44 23.84
N LEU A 91 -2.04 -1.57 23.00
CA LEU A 91 -0.70 -1.97 23.42
C LEU A 91 0.13 -0.73 23.72
N VAL A 92 0.57 -0.58 24.96
CA VAL A 92 1.43 0.53 25.39
C VAL A 92 2.83 -0.01 25.56
N ILE A 93 3.79 0.59 24.87
CA ILE A 93 5.21 0.22 24.95
C ILE A 93 6.00 1.48 25.24
N SER A 94 6.89 1.41 26.23
CA SER A 94 7.85 2.47 26.51
C SER A 94 9.19 2.12 25.89
N ASP A 95 9.81 3.07 25.21
CA ASP A 95 11.20 2.97 24.78
C ASP A 95 12.17 3.08 25.99
N GLU A 96 13.46 2.98 25.74
CA GLU A 96 14.48 3.09 26.79
C GLU A 96 14.60 4.52 27.38
N ALA A 97 14.15 5.54 26.64
CA ALA A 97 14.15 6.94 27.05
C ALA A 97 12.90 7.31 27.89
N GLY A 98 11.94 6.39 28.02
CA GLY A 98 10.68 6.60 28.72
C GLY A 98 9.58 7.23 27.87
N THR A 99 9.76 7.34 26.55
CA THR A 99 8.70 7.71 25.62
C THR A 99 7.77 6.52 25.41
N SER A 100 6.50 6.69 25.75
CA SER A 100 5.49 5.65 25.55
C SER A 100 4.77 5.87 24.22
N HIS A 101 4.71 4.83 23.38
CA HIS A 101 3.79 4.78 22.25
C HIS A 101 2.60 3.86 22.57
N THR A 102 1.40 4.30 22.20
CA THR A 102 0.17 3.53 22.40
C THR A 102 -0.36 3.07 21.06
N PHE A 103 -0.08 1.81 20.71
CA PHE A 103 -0.58 1.18 19.51
C PHE A 103 -2.07 0.84 19.66
N LEU A 104 -2.87 1.39 18.74
CA LEU A 104 -4.23 0.97 18.48
C LEU A 104 -4.26 -0.44 17.89
N LYS A 105 -5.41 -1.10 18.02
CA LYS A 105 -5.60 -2.43 17.43
C LYS A 105 -5.43 -2.38 15.92
N GLU A 106 -5.99 -1.36 15.30
CA GLU A 106 -5.99 -1.12 13.86
C GLU A 106 -4.56 -0.93 13.34
N GLU A 107 -3.73 -0.14 14.02
CA GLU A 107 -2.32 0.06 13.68
C GLU A 107 -1.53 -1.26 13.74
N LEU A 108 -1.75 -2.09 14.76
CA LEU A 108 -1.10 -3.40 14.84
C LEU A 108 -1.49 -4.33 13.68
N PHE A 109 -2.74 -4.29 13.23
CA PHE A 109 -3.18 -5.04 12.06
C PHE A 109 -2.64 -4.45 10.76
N CYS A 110 -2.55 -3.12 10.64
CA CYS A 110 -1.95 -2.47 9.48
C CYS A 110 -0.46 -2.79 9.38
N PHE A 111 0.26 -2.77 10.51
CA PHE A 111 1.67 -3.15 10.56
C PHE A 111 1.88 -4.62 10.19
N ALA A 112 1.07 -5.53 10.72
CA ALA A 112 1.12 -6.94 10.32
C ALA A 112 0.76 -7.13 8.84
N GLY A 113 -0.27 -6.43 8.37
CA GLY A 113 -0.75 -6.49 7.01
C GLY A 113 0.28 -6.01 6.00
N SER A 114 0.93 -4.85 6.23
CA SER A 114 1.90 -4.29 5.30
C SER A 114 3.09 -5.24 5.11
N VAL A 115 3.65 -5.77 6.20
CA VAL A 115 4.75 -6.74 6.15
C VAL A 115 4.33 -8.04 5.45
N LEU A 116 3.13 -8.55 5.73
CA LEU A 116 2.63 -9.79 5.11
C LEU A 116 2.36 -9.61 3.61
N VAL A 117 1.69 -8.53 3.21
CA VAL A 117 1.42 -8.23 1.80
C VAL A 117 2.72 -8.09 1.03
N SER A 118 3.71 -7.38 1.58
CA SER A 118 5.02 -7.25 0.93
C SER A 118 5.73 -8.59 0.75
N ILE A 119 5.77 -9.44 1.79
CA ILE A 119 6.43 -10.75 1.71
C ILE A 119 5.68 -11.68 0.76
N ASP A 120 4.35 -11.73 0.82
CA ASP A 120 3.52 -12.59 -0.02
C ASP A 120 3.65 -12.22 -1.50
N ALA A 121 3.62 -10.92 -1.81
CA ALA A 121 3.87 -10.38 -3.14
C ALA A 121 5.21 -10.81 -3.72
N ILE A 122 6.26 -10.80 -2.90
CA ILE A 122 7.61 -11.22 -3.30
C ILE A 122 7.67 -12.73 -3.56
N VAL A 123 7.07 -13.53 -2.68
CA VAL A 123 7.11 -14.99 -2.76
C VAL A 123 6.27 -15.52 -3.92
N ASN A 124 5.06 -14.99 -4.09
CA ASN A 124 4.12 -15.45 -5.10
C ASN A 124 4.28 -14.72 -6.44
N GLY A 125 5.07 -13.64 -6.49
CA GLY A 125 5.21 -12.81 -7.67
C GLY A 125 3.92 -12.07 -8.02
N THR A 126 3.10 -11.73 -7.02
CA THR A 126 1.87 -10.94 -7.20
C THR A 126 2.20 -9.46 -7.01
N TYR A 127 2.19 -8.70 -8.11
CA TYR A 127 2.53 -7.27 -8.14
C TYR A 127 1.50 -6.47 -8.96
N ASP A 128 0.23 -6.82 -8.80
CA ASP A 128 -0.87 -6.09 -9.44
C ASP A 128 -1.24 -4.80 -8.67
N TYR A 129 -2.04 -3.98 -9.35
CA TYR A 129 -2.58 -2.73 -8.83
C TYR A 129 -3.30 -2.91 -7.48
N VAL A 130 -4.04 -4.01 -7.32
CA VAL A 130 -4.82 -4.28 -6.09
C VAL A 130 -3.88 -4.49 -4.90
N THR A 131 -2.82 -5.28 -5.11
CA THR A 131 -1.80 -5.58 -4.11
C THR A 131 -1.04 -4.33 -3.70
N GLU A 132 -0.64 -3.51 -4.68
CA GLU A 132 0.03 -2.23 -4.43
C GLU A 132 -0.86 -1.27 -3.62
N ARG A 133 -2.11 -1.09 -4.06
CA ARG A 133 -3.09 -0.24 -3.38
C ARG A 133 -3.37 -0.70 -1.94
N GLN A 134 -3.50 -2.02 -1.74
CA GLN A 134 -3.69 -2.59 -0.42
C GLN A 134 -2.49 -2.26 0.48
N LEU A 135 -1.26 -2.44 0.01
CA LEU A 135 -0.06 -2.12 0.77
C LEU A 135 -0.02 -0.64 1.15
N LYS A 136 -0.20 0.27 0.20
CA LYS A 136 -0.19 1.72 0.42
C LYS A 136 -1.24 2.15 1.43
N THR A 137 -2.47 1.63 1.32
CA THR A 137 -3.56 1.90 2.28
C THR A 137 -3.19 1.45 3.71
N LEU A 138 -2.48 0.33 3.86
CA LEU A 138 -2.03 -0.15 5.17
C LEU A 138 -0.90 0.72 5.73
N LEU A 139 -0.03 1.24 4.86
CA LEU A 139 1.06 2.13 5.24
C LEU A 139 0.54 3.53 5.63
N ASP A 140 -0.44 4.09 4.93
CA ASP A 140 -1.06 5.38 5.30
C ASP A 140 -1.58 5.40 6.75
N ARG A 141 -2.08 4.26 7.23
CA ARG A 141 -2.53 4.10 8.64
C ARG A 141 -1.40 4.13 9.66
N LEU A 142 -0.16 4.15 9.22
CA LEU A 142 1.05 4.14 10.02
C LEU A 142 1.93 5.37 9.74
N SER A 143 1.41 6.38 9.03
CA SER A 143 2.13 7.59 8.61
C SER A 143 2.78 8.34 9.78
N ASP A 144 2.10 8.40 10.93
CA ASP A 144 2.62 8.98 12.18
C ASP A 144 3.86 8.24 12.73
N ILE A 145 4.09 7.00 12.32
CA ILE A 145 5.24 6.18 12.76
C ILE A 145 6.37 6.27 11.73
N HIS A 146 6.09 6.06 10.44
CA HIS A 146 7.15 6.00 9.43
C HIS A 146 7.53 7.35 8.81
N GLY A 147 6.73 8.39 9.03
CA GLY A 147 7.05 9.78 8.68
C GLY A 147 7.07 10.11 7.18
N VAL A 148 6.59 9.21 6.32
CA VAL A 148 6.44 9.44 4.87
C VAL A 148 5.02 9.97 4.62
N PRO A 149 4.82 10.96 3.72
CA PRO A 149 3.48 11.44 3.35
C PRO A 149 2.54 10.31 2.91
N GLU A 150 1.24 10.50 3.13
CA GLU A 150 0.22 9.54 2.66
C GLU A 150 0.20 9.47 1.13
N PHE A 151 -0.19 8.31 0.61
CA PHE A 151 -0.27 8.04 -0.84
C PHE A 151 -1.50 8.67 -1.53
N ASP A 152 -2.32 9.42 -0.78
CA ASP A 152 -3.52 10.14 -1.26
C ASP A 152 -4.52 9.27 -2.07
N LEU A 153 -4.59 7.97 -1.76
CA LEU A 153 -5.47 7.02 -2.47
C LEU A 153 -6.96 7.34 -2.27
N THR A 154 -7.77 7.10 -3.31
CA THR A 154 -9.25 7.13 -3.23
C THR A 154 -9.76 6.32 -2.04
N ARG A 155 -10.54 6.96 -1.18
CA ARG A 155 -11.08 6.35 0.03
C ARG A 155 -12.25 5.43 -0.29
N TYR A 156 -12.50 4.44 0.56
CA TYR A 156 -13.60 3.51 0.37
C TYR A 156 -14.99 4.18 0.48
N ASP A 157 -15.08 5.33 1.15
CA ASP A 157 -16.29 6.11 1.37
C ASP A 157 -16.42 7.32 0.43
N SER A 158 -15.54 7.42 -0.57
CA SER A 158 -15.57 8.46 -1.59
C SER A 158 -16.84 8.40 -2.45
N GLU A 159 -17.20 9.53 -3.07
CA GLU A 159 -18.38 9.64 -3.92
C GLU A 159 -18.27 8.70 -5.15
N ILE A 160 -19.37 8.01 -5.49
CA ILE A 160 -19.43 7.18 -6.70
C ILE A 160 -20.09 7.95 -7.84
N ILE A 161 -19.32 8.24 -8.89
CA ILE A 161 -19.82 8.78 -10.15
C ILE A 161 -20.30 7.61 -11.01
N LYS A 162 -21.60 7.58 -11.30
CA LYS A 162 -22.20 6.55 -12.16
C LYS A 162 -22.28 7.04 -13.61
N CYS A 163 -21.70 6.28 -14.51
CA CYS A 163 -21.62 6.57 -15.94
C CYS A 163 -22.22 5.39 -16.72
N PRO A 164 -23.53 5.44 -17.03
CA PRO A 164 -24.13 4.47 -17.94
C PRO A 164 -23.62 4.69 -19.37
N MET A 165 -23.36 3.58 -20.07
CA MET A 165 -22.82 3.56 -21.42
C MET A 165 -23.64 2.61 -22.29
N GLU A 166 -24.01 3.05 -23.48
CA GLU A 166 -24.58 2.17 -24.50
C GLU A 166 -23.46 1.61 -25.38
N PRO A 167 -23.58 0.37 -25.89
CA PRO A 167 -22.55 -0.25 -26.72
C PRO A 167 -22.41 0.50 -28.03
N ILE A 168 -21.17 0.75 -28.43
CA ILE A 168 -20.84 1.18 -29.80
C ILE A 168 -20.89 -0.01 -30.77
N GLN A 169 -20.72 -1.24 -30.26
CA GLN A 169 -20.90 -2.50 -30.99
C GLN A 169 -21.55 -3.55 -30.07
N VAL A 170 -22.50 -4.33 -30.60
CA VAL A 170 -23.26 -5.33 -29.81
C VAL A 170 -22.60 -6.71 -29.84
N GLU A 171 -21.90 -7.08 -30.92
CA GLU A 171 -21.19 -8.37 -31.03
C GLU A 171 -19.86 -8.25 -31.79
N PRO A 172 -18.69 -8.51 -31.16
CA PRO A 172 -18.51 -8.52 -29.71
C PRO A 172 -18.97 -7.19 -29.09
N PHE A 173 -19.39 -7.23 -27.83
CA PHE A 173 -19.75 -5.99 -27.15
C PHE A 173 -18.53 -5.08 -27.01
N GLU A 174 -18.72 -3.80 -27.34
CA GLU A 174 -17.71 -2.76 -27.21
C GLU A 174 -18.39 -1.49 -26.69
N TRP A 175 -17.78 -0.86 -25.69
CA TRP A 175 -18.26 0.37 -25.06
C TRP A 175 -17.15 1.42 -25.09
N GLU A 176 -17.54 2.68 -25.28
CA GLU A 176 -16.64 3.82 -25.19
C GLU A 176 -17.10 4.73 -24.04
N PRO A 177 -16.24 4.97 -23.03
CA PRO A 177 -16.59 5.85 -21.92
C PRO A 177 -16.79 7.29 -22.39
N PRO A 178 -17.83 8.00 -21.89
CA PRO A 178 -18.10 9.38 -22.29
C PRO A 178 -17.15 10.35 -21.58
N ILE A 179 -15.87 10.35 -21.98
CA ILE A 179 -14.77 11.11 -21.37
C ILE A 179 -15.10 12.60 -21.24
N ASP A 180 -15.70 13.19 -22.27
CA ASP A 180 -16.11 14.59 -22.29
C ASP A 180 -17.15 14.93 -21.22
N ASP A 181 -18.01 13.99 -20.84
CA ASP A 181 -19.02 14.19 -19.80
C ASP A 181 -18.46 13.89 -18.42
N ILE A 182 -17.65 12.84 -18.28
CA ILE A 182 -16.92 12.50 -17.04
C ILE A 182 -16.06 13.68 -16.59
N SER A 183 -15.32 14.30 -17.52
CA SER A 183 -14.40 15.42 -17.25
C SER A 183 -15.08 16.69 -16.71
N LYS A 184 -16.42 16.78 -16.81
CA LYS A 184 -17.20 17.92 -16.32
C LYS A 184 -17.74 17.72 -14.91
N VAL A 185 -17.70 16.51 -14.36
CA VAL A 185 -18.26 16.15 -13.04
C VAL A 185 -17.37 16.67 -11.91
N ALA A 186 -17.98 17.03 -10.77
CA ALA A 186 -17.37 17.90 -9.77
C ALA A 186 -16.07 17.41 -9.07
N PRO A 187 -15.77 16.12 -8.84
CA PRO A 187 -14.44 15.76 -8.37
C PRO A 187 -13.44 15.73 -9.55
N VAL A 188 -13.79 15.13 -10.68
CA VAL A 188 -12.94 15.03 -11.89
C VAL A 188 -12.51 16.40 -12.42
N LYS A 189 -13.45 17.32 -12.60
CA LYS A 189 -13.21 18.68 -13.09
C LYS A 189 -12.23 19.45 -12.21
N ASN A 190 -12.26 19.18 -10.91
CA ASN A 190 -11.40 19.82 -9.93
C ASN A 190 -10.05 19.09 -9.76
N ARG A 191 -9.82 17.98 -10.49
CA ARG A 191 -8.72 17.05 -10.27
C ARG A 191 -8.65 16.56 -8.83
N ASP A 192 -9.82 16.39 -8.22
CA ASP A 192 -9.96 15.72 -6.94
C ASP A 192 -10.08 14.22 -7.23
N GLU A 193 -9.08 13.44 -6.85
CA GLU A 193 -9.00 11.99 -7.05
C GLU A 193 -9.89 11.22 -6.06
N ASN A 194 -10.54 11.91 -5.12
CA ASN A 194 -11.34 11.27 -4.08
C ASN A 194 -12.77 10.90 -4.55
N PHE A 195 -12.88 10.06 -5.57
CA PHE A 195 -14.13 9.52 -6.10
C PHE A 195 -13.94 8.11 -6.68
N TRP A 196 -15.01 7.36 -6.85
CA TRP A 196 -15.03 6.12 -7.63
C TRP A 196 -15.77 6.35 -8.94
N LEU A 197 -15.16 5.98 -10.07
CA LEU A 197 -15.80 5.95 -11.38
C LEU A 197 -16.46 4.59 -11.59
N ASN A 198 -17.78 4.59 -11.70
CA ASN A 198 -18.58 3.40 -11.97
C ASN A 198 -19.10 3.45 -13.41
N LEU A 199 -18.45 2.69 -14.30
CA LEU A 199 -18.84 2.55 -15.69
C LEU A 199 -19.82 1.37 -15.83
N LYS A 200 -21.02 1.63 -16.34
CA LYS A 200 -22.07 0.60 -16.50
C LYS A 200 -22.36 0.39 -17.98
N GLY A 201 -21.90 -0.73 -18.53
CA GLY A 201 -22.24 -1.14 -19.89
C GLY A 201 -23.68 -1.67 -19.93
N LEU A 202 -24.58 -0.94 -20.57
CA LEU A 202 -26.01 -1.28 -20.67
C LEU A 202 -26.36 -1.77 -22.08
N GLN A 203 -27.33 -2.67 -22.20
CA GLN A 203 -27.98 -3.00 -23.47
C GLN A 203 -29.49 -2.88 -23.27
N ASN A 204 -30.14 -1.97 -24.00
CA ASN A 204 -31.58 -1.71 -23.85
C ASN A 204 -32.00 -1.41 -22.40
N GLY A 205 -31.12 -0.77 -21.63
CA GLY A 205 -31.33 -0.46 -20.21
C GLY A 205 -31.06 -1.61 -19.23
N GLU A 206 -30.64 -2.79 -19.70
CA GLU A 206 -30.19 -3.90 -18.84
C GLU A 206 -28.66 -3.86 -18.67
N LEU A 207 -28.18 -4.13 -17.46
CA LEU A 207 -26.73 -4.16 -17.17
C LEU A 207 -26.09 -5.41 -17.79
N VAL A 208 -25.09 -5.21 -18.64
CA VAL A 208 -24.29 -6.27 -19.25
C VAL A 208 -22.96 -6.45 -18.53
N THR A 209 -22.33 -5.34 -18.12
CA THR A 209 -21.02 -5.33 -17.46
C THR A 209 -20.84 -4.05 -16.64
N GLU A 210 -20.01 -4.12 -15.60
CA GLU A 210 -19.76 -3.02 -14.66
C GLU A 210 -18.28 -2.96 -14.27
N TRP A 211 -17.70 -1.76 -14.33
CA TRP A 211 -16.35 -1.49 -13.84
C TRP A 211 -16.40 -0.43 -12.74
N LEU A 212 -15.65 -0.67 -11.67
CA LEU A 212 -15.48 0.27 -10.57
C LEU A 212 -14.00 0.64 -10.47
N ILE A 213 -13.68 1.88 -10.80
CA ILE A 213 -12.31 2.36 -10.95
C ILE A 213 -12.09 3.46 -9.91
N PRO A 214 -11.05 3.37 -9.06
CA PRO A 214 -10.73 4.43 -8.11
C PRO A 214 -10.28 5.70 -8.85
N GLY A 215 -10.59 6.86 -8.29
CA GLY A 215 -10.37 8.17 -8.91
C GLY A 215 -8.89 8.47 -9.18
N ASP A 216 -8.00 8.08 -8.26
CA ASP A 216 -6.54 8.15 -8.47
C ASP A 216 -6.11 7.43 -9.77
N ALA A 217 -6.59 6.22 -10.03
CA ALA A 217 -6.33 5.51 -11.30
C ALA A 217 -7.15 6.09 -12.47
N ALA A 218 -8.39 6.49 -12.23
CA ALA A 218 -9.28 7.02 -13.27
C ALA A 218 -8.71 8.30 -13.90
N MET A 219 -8.05 9.15 -13.11
CA MET A 219 -7.41 10.37 -13.60
C MET A 219 -6.29 10.08 -14.60
N ASP A 220 -5.47 9.05 -14.35
CA ASP A 220 -4.43 8.62 -15.29
C ASP A 220 -5.03 8.14 -16.63
N TYR A 221 -6.10 7.35 -16.60
CA TYR A 221 -6.78 6.91 -17.83
C TYR A 221 -7.43 8.07 -18.59
N LEU A 222 -7.98 9.06 -17.87
CA LEU A 222 -8.57 10.26 -18.49
C LEU A 222 -7.50 11.11 -19.19
N ASP A 223 -6.30 11.22 -18.62
CA ASP A 223 -5.19 12.00 -19.21
C ASP A 223 -4.50 11.28 -20.39
N GLN A 224 -4.47 9.94 -20.42
CA GLN A 224 -3.79 9.15 -21.47
C GLN A 224 -4.66 8.76 -22.67
N GLY A 225 -5.99 8.93 -22.56
CA GLY A 225 -6.94 8.32 -23.49
C GLY A 225 -7.28 6.92 -22.99
N PHE A 226 -8.54 6.76 -22.61
CA PHE A 226 -9.01 5.71 -21.71
C PHE A 226 -8.88 4.30 -22.31
N THR A 227 -7.74 3.64 -22.11
CA THR A 227 -7.52 2.23 -22.46
C THR A 227 -7.50 1.40 -21.19
N ILE A 228 -8.62 0.76 -20.86
CA ILE A 228 -8.66 -0.24 -19.79
C ILE A 228 -8.16 -1.58 -20.36
N PRO A 229 -7.12 -2.21 -19.78
CA PRO A 229 -6.81 -3.61 -20.04
C PRO A 229 -7.93 -4.49 -19.48
N ALA A 230 -8.47 -5.40 -20.30
CA ALA A 230 -9.60 -6.26 -19.94
C ALA A 230 -9.35 -7.19 -18.73
N ASP A 231 -8.10 -7.22 -18.24
CA ASP A 231 -7.52 -8.09 -17.25
C ASP A 231 -7.12 -7.40 -15.93
N GLU A 232 -7.29 -6.07 -15.80
CA GLU A 232 -6.89 -5.32 -14.58
C GLU A 232 -8.04 -5.05 -13.58
N PHE A 233 -9.29 -5.05 -14.04
CA PHE A 233 -10.46 -4.82 -13.18
C PHE A 233 -11.44 -5.97 -13.34
N ASP A 234 -11.24 -7.05 -12.60
CA ASP A 234 -12.27 -8.08 -12.46
C ASP A 234 -13.57 -7.45 -11.94
N GLU A 235 -14.70 -7.92 -12.48
CA GLU A 235 -16.06 -7.54 -12.11
C GLU A 235 -16.26 -7.67 -10.58
N TYR A 236 -16.10 -6.56 -9.85
CA TYR A 236 -16.55 -6.47 -8.47
C TYR A 236 -18.09 -6.35 -8.47
N ILE A 237 -18.77 -7.49 -8.59
CA ILE A 237 -20.17 -7.61 -8.20
C ILE A 237 -20.20 -7.51 -6.67
N VAL A 238 -20.64 -6.37 -6.15
CA VAL A 238 -20.94 -6.15 -4.72
C VAL A 238 -22.09 -7.07 -4.29
#